data_AF-A0A450TQX6-F1
#
_entry.id   AF-A0A450TQX6-F1
#
_cell.length_a   1.000
_cell.length_b   1.000
_cell.length_c   1.000
_cell.angle_alpha   90.00
_cell.angle_beta   90.00
_cell.angle_gamma   90.00
#
_symmetry.space_group_name_H-M   'P 1'
#
loop_
_entity.id
_entity.type
_entity.pdbx_description
1 polymer ?
#
loop_
_entity_poly.entity_id
_entity_poly.type
_entity_poly.pdbx_seq_one_letter_code
_entity_poly.pdbx_strand_id
1 'polypeptide(L)' 'MGIGREEGLMEGLQEGERKKAIEMAMTLLDRGMDVSEVSEISGLPEEEIRALSID' A
#
# COMPACT_ATOMS: atom_id res chain seq x y z
N MET A 1 12.46 -29.04 -7.48
CA MET A 1 11.76 -28.29 -6.42
C MET A 1 10.86 -27.30 -7.13
N GLY A 2 9.55 -27.40 -6.87
CA GLY A 2 8.51 -27.04 -7.83
C GLY A 2 8.14 -25.56 -7.87
N ILE A 3 7.72 -25.16 -9.07
CA ILE A 3 7.26 -23.85 -9.52
C ILE A 3 6.24 -23.22 -8.56
N GLY A 4 5.33 -24.03 -7.98
CA GLY A 4 4.31 -23.54 -7.03
C GLY A 4 4.83 -22.99 -5.70
N ARG A 5 6.10 -23.26 -5.31
CA ARG A 5 6.70 -22.65 -4.09
C ARG A 5 7.28 -21.26 -4.36
N GLU A 6 7.67 -21.01 -5.60
CA GLU A 6 8.21 -19.73 -6.07
C GLU A 6 7.06 -18.75 -6.36
N GLU A 7 5.98 -19.23 -6.99
CA GLU A 7 4.74 -18.48 -7.20
C GLU A 7 4.11 -18.03 -5.87
N GLY A 8 3.93 -18.95 -4.91
CA GLY A 8 3.34 -18.60 -3.61
C GLY A 8 4.20 -17.65 -2.77
N LEU A 9 5.52 -17.67 -2.93
CA LEU A 9 6.41 -16.71 -2.27
C LEU A 9 6.27 -15.32 -2.90
N MET A 10 6.17 -15.24 -4.21
CA MET A 10 6.01 -13.99 -4.96
C MET A 10 4.67 -13.32 -4.65
N GLU A 11 3.58 -14.09 -4.62
CA GLU A 11 2.24 -13.59 -4.23
C GLU A 11 2.24 -13.07 -2.79
N GLY A 12 2.82 -13.83 -1.86
CA GLY A 12 2.91 -13.41 -0.46
C GLY A 12 3.74 -12.14 -0.25
N LEU A 13 4.83 -11.99 -1.00
CA LEU A 13 5.65 -10.77 -0.96
C LEU A 13 4.86 -9.57 -1.48
N GLN A 14 4.21 -9.70 -2.64
CA GLN A 14 3.46 -8.63 -3.27
C GLN A 14 2.26 -8.19 -2.41
N GLU A 15 1.55 -9.14 -1.79
CA GLU A 15 0.44 -8.81 -0.90
C GLU A 15 0.93 -8.13 0.40
N GLY A 16 2.08 -8.55 0.93
CA GLY A 16 2.71 -7.91 2.08
C GLY A 16 3.16 -6.47 1.81
N GLU A 17 3.79 -6.23 0.66
CA GLU A 17 4.19 -4.89 0.22
C GLU A 17 2.96 -3.98 0.03
N ARG A 18 1.91 -4.49 -0.62
CA ARG A 18 0.65 -3.75 -0.80
C ARG A 18 -0.01 -3.39 0.54
N LYS A 19 -0.12 -4.35 1.47
CA LYS A 19 -0.69 -4.08 2.81
C LYS A 19 0.09 -3.02 3.56
N LYS A 20 1.41 -3.10 3.57
CA LYS A 20 2.28 -2.13 4.23
C LYS A 20 2.13 -0.72 3.64
N ALA A 21 2.03 -0.61 2.31
CA ALA A 21 1.82 0.67 1.64
C ALA A 21 0.49 1.32 2.05
N ILE A 22 -0.59 0.51 2.14
CA ILE A 22 -1.91 0.97 2.57
C ILE A 22 -1.91 1.39 4.04
N GLU A 23 -1.37 0.58 4.95
CA GLU A 23 -1.28 0.91 6.38
C GLU A 23 -0.51 2.21 6.63
N MET A 24 0.57 2.40 5.87
CA MET A 24 1.36 3.62 5.92
C MET A 24 0.56 4.82 5.42
N ALA A 25 -0.12 4.70 4.28
CA ALA A 25 -0.95 5.78 3.75
C ALA A 25 -2.06 6.19 4.72
N MET A 26 -2.77 5.22 5.32
CA MET A 26 -3.79 5.49 6.34
C MET A 26 -3.21 6.22 7.56
N THR A 27 -2.06 5.78 8.06
CA THR A 27 -1.38 6.43 9.20
C THR A 27 -0.97 7.87 8.88
N LEU A 28 -0.56 8.16 7.65
CA LEU A 28 -0.16 9.52 7.25
C LEU A 28 -1.39 10.43 7.07
N LEU A 29 -2.48 9.92 6.50
CA LEU A 29 -3.77 10.61 6.41
C LEU A 29 -4.32 10.93 7.81
N ASP A 30 -4.29 9.98 8.75
CA ASP A 30 -4.71 10.17 10.14
C ASP A 30 -3.91 11.27 10.86
N ARG A 31 -2.68 11.54 10.40
CA ARG A 31 -1.83 12.64 10.90
C ARG A 31 -2.12 13.99 10.23
N GLY A 32 -3.09 14.04 9.32
CA GLY A 32 -3.53 15.24 8.63
C GLY A 32 -2.63 15.66 7.46
N MET A 33 -1.78 14.76 6.94
CA MET A 33 -1.03 15.02 5.70
C MET A 33 -1.97 15.06 4.50
N ASP A 34 -1.61 15.86 3.50
CA ASP A 34 -2.38 15.91 2.27
C ASP A 34 -2.12 14.70 1.36
N VAL A 35 -3.05 14.43 0.45
CA VAL A 35 -3.00 13.27 -0.45
C VAL A 35 -1.71 13.22 -1.28
N SER A 36 -1.12 14.36 -1.64
CA SER A 36 0.08 14.42 -2.46
C SER A 36 1.32 14.00 -1.65
N GLU A 37 1.44 14.52 -0.42
CA GLU A 37 2.50 14.09 0.52
C GLU A 37 2.38 12.60 0.86
N VAL A 38 1.16 12.11 1.09
CA VAL A 38 0.92 10.68 1.35
C VAL A 38 1.30 9.82 0.14
N SER A 39 1.02 10.29 -1.08
CA SER A 39 1.38 9.61 -2.34
C SER A 39 2.89 9.47 -2.49
N GLU A 40 3.63 10.55 -2.25
CA GLU A 40 5.09 10.55 -2.33
C GLU A 40 5.72 9.58 -1.31
N ILE A 41 5.22 9.56 -0.06
CA ILE A 41 5.80 8.74 1.01
C ILE A 41 5.39 7.27 0.87
N SER A 42 4.12 6.99 0.58
CA SER A 42 3.58 5.62 0.49
C SER A 42 3.91 4.91 -0.81
N GLY A 43 4.24 5.66 -1.87
CA GLY A 43 4.39 5.13 -3.20
C GLY A 43 3.07 4.64 -3.81
N LEU A 44 1.93 4.92 -3.16
CA LEU A 44 0.60 4.67 -3.71
C LEU A 44 0.17 5.85 -4.57
N PRO A 45 -0.55 5.60 -5.67
CA PRO A 45 -1.10 6.68 -6.47
C PRO A 45 -2.15 7.46 -5.68
N GLU A 46 -2.26 8.76 -5.94
CA GLU A 46 -3.23 9.64 -5.27
C GLU A 46 -4.67 9.14 -5.38
N GLU A 47 -5.04 8.45 -6.47
CA GLU A 47 -6.38 7.87 -6.63
C GLU A 47 -6.67 6.77 -5.58
N GLU A 48 -5.68 5.91 -5.29
CA GLU A 48 -5.81 4.86 -4.28
C GLU A 48 -5.90 5.49 -2.89
N ILE A 49 -5.12 6.54 -2.63
CA ILE A 49 -5.15 7.26 -1.35
C ILE A 49 -6.50 7.96 -1.12
N ARG A 50 -7.07 8.59 -2.15
CA ARG A 50 -8.40 9.21 -2.05
C ARG A 50 -9.49 8.17 -1.76
N ALA A 51 -9.33 6.94 -2.25
CA ALA A 51 -10.25 5.84 -1.95
C ALA A 51 -10.11 5.32 -0.50
N LEU A 52 -8.96 5.50 0.16
CA LEU A 52 -8.77 5.17 1.57
C LEU A 52 -9.43 6.18 2.52
N SER A 53 -9.64 7.42 2.07
CA SER A 53 -10.19 8.52 2.86
C SER A 53 -11.72 8.63 2.80
N ILE A 54 -12.44 7.59 2.34
CA ILE A 54 -13.90 7.60 2.30
C ILE A 54 -14.45 7.36 3.71
N ASP A 55 -14.80 8.45 4.40
CA ASP A 55 -15.72 8.45 5.55
C ASP A 55 -17.16 8.09 5.13
#